data_AF-A0A2Z6D4I2-F1
#
_entry.id   AF-A0A2Z6D4I2-F1
#
_cell.length_a   1.000
_cell.length_b   1.000
_cell.length_c   1.000
_cell.angle_alpha   90.00
_cell.angle_beta   90.00
_cell.angle_gamma   90.00
#
_symmetry.space_group_name_H-M   'P 1'
#
loop_
_entity.id
_entity.type
_entity.pdbx_description
1 polymer ?
#
loop_
_entity_poly.entity_id
_entity_poly.type
_entity_poly.pdbx_seq_one_letter_code
_entity_poly.pdbx_strand_id
1 'polypeptide(L)'
;MSKYGDLIKKARETKPESQKTSEPDNQITINTENQSSDLAEQEQMVNLCVKVPISQRRYWMSKAKEQGITVTSVIVEALIQKFGEPENQGTKKP
;
A
#
# COMPACT_ATOMS: atom_id res chain seq x y z
N MET A 1 -37.25 -23.53 6.24
CA MET A 1 -36.47 -22.87 7.30
C MET A 1 -35.05 -23.42 7.25
N SER A 2 -34.09 -22.59 6.83
CA SER A 2 -32.72 -23.05 6.57
C SER A 2 -31.88 -22.97 7.85
N LYS A 3 -31.46 -24.14 8.36
CA LYS A 3 -30.67 -24.34 9.61
C LYS A 3 -29.42 -23.45 9.73
N TYR A 4 -28.88 -22.99 8.61
CA TYR A 4 -27.71 -22.11 8.53
C TYR A 4 -28.05 -20.62 8.65
N GLY A 5 -29.28 -20.21 8.34
CA GLY A 5 -29.71 -18.82 8.43
C GLY A 5 -29.72 -18.32 9.88
N ASP A 6 -30.09 -19.18 10.81
CA ASP A 6 -30.18 -18.82 12.24
C ASP A 6 -28.79 -18.71 12.89
N LEU A 7 -27.82 -19.51 12.43
CA LEU A 7 -26.42 -19.39 12.87
C LEU A 7 -25.81 -18.04 12.48
N ILE A 8 -26.10 -17.55 11.27
CA ILE A 8 -25.61 -16.26 10.77
C ILE A 8 -26.27 -15.10 11.51
N LYS A 9 -27.58 -15.20 11.81
CA LYS A 9 -28.30 -14.18 12.60
C LYS A 9 -27.74 -14.05 14.01
N LYS A 10 -27.51 -15.19 14.68
CA LYS A 10 -26.98 -15.22 16.05
C LYS A 10 -25.57 -14.63 16.15
N ALA A 11 -24.74 -14.84 15.13
CA ALA A 11 -23.39 -14.24 15.06
C ALA A 11 -23.42 -12.72 14.80
N ARG A 12 -24.45 -12.19 14.15
CA ARG A 12 -24.62 -10.74 13.91
C ARG A 12 -25.18 -9.98 15.11
N GLU A 13 -25.96 -10.64 15.96
CA GLU A 13 -26.53 -10.05 17.19
C GLU A 13 -25.47 -9.89 18.29
N THR A 14 -24.48 -10.77 18.35
CA THR A 14 -23.28 -10.60 19.20
C THR A 14 -22.28 -9.66 18.54
N LYS A 15 -22.49 -8.34 18.68
CA LYS A 15 -21.45 -7.35 18.39
C LYS A 15 -20.25 -7.57 19.33
N PRO A 16 -19.03 -7.66 18.79
CA PRO A 16 -18.01 -6.69 19.09
C PRO A 16 -18.03 -5.61 18.00
N GLU A 17 -17.75 -4.42 18.46
CA GLU A 17 -17.75 -3.16 17.75
C GLU A 17 -16.82 -3.16 16.52
N SER A 18 -17.35 -2.68 15.40
CA SER A 18 -16.63 -2.17 14.23
C SER A 18 -15.66 -3.11 13.49
N GLN A 19 -16.16 -3.82 12.48
CA GLN A 19 -15.42 -4.00 11.23
C GLN A 19 -16.39 -3.82 10.05
N LYS A 20 -16.29 -2.65 9.41
CA LYS A 20 -16.93 -2.39 8.12
C LYS A 20 -16.41 -3.43 7.11
N THR A 21 -17.34 -4.20 6.55
CA THR A 21 -17.12 -4.93 5.30
C THR A 21 -16.88 -3.90 4.20
N SER A 22 -15.67 -3.87 3.67
CA SER A 22 -15.38 -3.21 2.40
C SER A 22 -14.97 -4.30 1.43
N GLU A 23 -15.81 -4.53 0.44
CA GLU A 23 -15.47 -5.23 -0.80
C GLU A 23 -14.21 -4.59 -1.41
N PRO A 24 -13.37 -5.32 -2.15
CA PRO A 24 -12.28 -4.69 -2.88
C PRO A 24 -12.88 -4.02 -4.11
N ASP A 25 -13.47 -2.84 -3.92
CA ASP A 25 -13.77 -1.95 -5.03
C ASP A 25 -12.44 -1.56 -5.68
N ASN A 26 -12.28 -2.02 -6.92
CA ASN A 26 -11.27 -1.51 -7.81
C ASN A 26 -11.46 0.01 -7.96
N GLN A 27 -10.35 0.75 -7.89
CA GLN A 27 -10.23 2.20 -8.07
C GLN A 27 -10.42 3.05 -6.81
N ILE A 28 -9.31 3.31 -6.11
CA ILE A 28 -9.14 4.60 -5.43
C ILE A 28 -8.41 5.50 -6.42
N THR A 29 -9.18 6.33 -7.13
CA THR A 29 -8.67 7.53 -7.79
C THR A 29 -8.16 8.46 -6.70
N ILE A 30 -6.85 8.69 -6.70
CA ILE A 30 -6.16 9.54 -5.72
C ILE A 30 -6.35 11.00 -6.16
N ASN A 31 -7.18 11.75 -5.45
CA ASN A 31 -7.13 13.21 -5.47
C ASN A 31 -6.46 13.66 -4.16
N THR A 32 -5.12 13.62 -4.13
CA THR A 32 -4.34 14.26 -3.07
C THR A 32 -3.84 15.59 -3.60
N GLU A 33 -4.78 16.52 -3.78
CA GLU A 33 -4.45 17.93 -3.86
C GLU A 33 -4.46 18.48 -2.42
N ASN A 34 -3.31 19.01 -2.00
CA ASN A 34 -3.11 19.89 -0.85
C ASN A 34 -3.21 19.25 0.55
N GLN A 35 -2.05 18.85 1.08
CA GLN A 35 -1.72 19.08 2.50
C GLN A 35 -0.31 19.69 2.60
N SER A 36 -0.31 21.01 2.69
CA SER A 36 0.44 21.87 3.61
C SER A 36 1.92 21.59 3.89
N SER A 37 2.71 22.62 3.54
CA SER A 37 4.06 22.98 3.96
C SER A 37 4.45 22.68 5.41
N ASP A 38 5.76 22.45 5.60
CA ASP A 38 6.56 22.45 6.84
C ASP A 38 7.09 21.10 7.34
N LEU A 39 7.80 20.36 6.49
CA LEU A 39 8.81 19.38 6.90
C LEU A 39 9.99 19.47 5.92
N ALA A 40 11.21 19.47 6.43
CA ALA A 40 12.49 19.56 5.70
C ALA A 40 12.42 18.91 4.31
N GLU A 41 12.95 19.56 3.27
CA GLU A 41 12.94 19.16 1.84
C GLU A 41 12.95 17.64 1.62
N GLN A 42 11.81 16.99 1.82
CA GLN A 42 11.59 15.60 1.47
C GLN A 42 11.22 15.68 0.01
N GLU A 43 12.11 15.18 -0.84
CA GLU A 43 11.85 15.11 -2.27
C GLU A 43 10.44 14.53 -2.51
N GLN A 44 9.74 15.14 -3.46
CA GLN A 44 8.36 14.75 -3.76
C GLN A 44 8.32 13.28 -4.19
N MET A 45 7.73 12.41 -3.35
CA MET A 45 7.60 10.98 -3.66
C MET A 45 6.53 10.77 -4.73
N VAL A 46 6.85 10.00 -5.78
CA VAL A 46 5.93 9.66 -6.88
C VAL A 46 5.71 8.14 -6.98
N ASN A 47 4.56 7.73 -7.48
CA ASN A 47 4.22 6.31 -7.66
C ASN A 47 4.84 5.73 -8.93
N LEU A 48 5.62 4.65 -8.81
CA LEU A 48 6.24 3.93 -9.94
C LEU A 48 5.37 2.79 -10.52
N CYS A 49 4.42 2.23 -9.75
CA CYS A 49 3.46 1.17 -10.13
C CYS A 49 4.00 0.07 -11.06
N VAL A 50 4.39 -1.09 -10.50
CA VAL A 50 4.90 -2.24 -11.27
C VAL A 50 3.89 -3.39 -11.28
N LYS A 51 3.70 -4.03 -12.45
CA LYS A 51 2.89 -5.25 -12.58
C LYS A 51 3.72 -6.47 -12.20
N VAL A 52 3.22 -7.26 -11.25
CA VAL A 52 3.84 -8.52 -10.81
C VAL A 52 2.77 -9.60 -10.62
N PRO A 53 3.12 -10.89 -10.74
CA PRO A 53 2.21 -11.99 -10.39
C PRO A 53 1.66 -11.87 -8.96
N ILE A 54 0.39 -12.25 -8.78
CA ILE A 54 -0.31 -12.17 -7.48
C ILE A 54 0.40 -13.01 -6.41
N SER A 55 0.90 -14.18 -6.79
CA SER A 55 1.64 -15.08 -5.89
C SER A 55 2.89 -14.40 -5.32
N GLN A 56 3.65 -13.70 -6.16
CA GLN A 56 4.85 -12.98 -5.75
C GLN A 56 4.51 -11.82 -4.81
N ARG A 57 3.52 -11.00 -5.17
CA ARG A 57 3.06 -9.90 -4.32
C ARG A 57 2.69 -10.40 -2.91
N ARG A 58 1.89 -11.47 -2.82
CA ARG A 58 1.48 -12.05 -1.53
C ARG A 58 2.69 -12.54 -0.72
N TYR A 59 3.59 -13.28 -1.37
CA TYR A 59 4.78 -13.81 -0.72
C TYR A 59 5.67 -12.70 -0.15
N TRP A 60 5.98 -11.67 -0.95
CA TRP A 60 6.81 -10.55 -0.51
C TRP A 60 6.17 -9.74 0.61
N MET A 61 4.85 -9.48 0.53
CA MET A 61 4.14 -8.79 1.61
C MET A 61 4.20 -9.56 2.93
N SER A 62 4.02 -10.89 2.89
CA SER A 62 4.16 -11.73 4.09
C SER A 62 5.58 -11.66 4.66
N LYS A 63 6.60 -11.78 3.80
CA LYS A 63 8.01 -11.74 4.21
C LYS A 63 8.42 -10.40 4.81
N ALA A 64 8.01 -9.30 4.19
CA ALA A 64 8.27 -7.95 4.69
C ALA A 64 7.63 -7.74 6.07
N LYS A 65 6.38 -8.21 6.24
CA LYS A 65 5.68 -8.16 7.54
C LYS A 65 6.38 -8.99 8.62
N GLU A 66 6.85 -10.19 8.29
CA GLU A 66 7.63 -11.04 9.22
C GLU A 66 8.91 -10.33 9.71
N GLN A 67 9.53 -9.52 8.86
CA GLN A 67 10.79 -8.82 9.14
C GLN A 67 10.58 -7.40 9.69
N GLY A 68 9.34 -6.92 9.79
CA GLY A 68 9.03 -5.56 10.23
C GLY A 68 9.47 -4.46 9.24
N ILE A 69 9.68 -4.81 7.96
CA ILE A 69 10.08 -3.88 6.91
C ILE A 69 8.95 -3.65 5.90
N THR A 70 9.11 -2.64 5.05
CA THR A 70 8.14 -2.37 3.97
C THR A 70 8.64 -2.93 2.64
N VAL A 71 7.73 -3.41 1.80
CA VAL A 71 8.10 -3.82 0.44
C VAL A 71 8.64 -2.63 -0.36
N THR A 72 8.18 -1.41 -0.06
CA THR A 72 8.68 -0.17 -0.68
C THR A 72 10.17 0.04 -0.42
N SER A 73 10.63 -0.06 0.84
CA SER A 73 12.04 0.12 1.16
C SER A 73 12.92 -0.92 0.47
N VAL A 74 12.47 -2.18 0.44
CA VAL A 74 13.16 -3.26 -0.28
C VAL A 74 13.27 -2.97 -1.77
N ILE A 75 12.20 -2.47 -2.41
CA ILE A 75 12.22 -2.12 -3.83
C ILE A 75 13.17 -0.94 -4.09
N VAL A 76 13.12 0.09 -3.25
CA VAL A 76 14.02 1.26 -3.38
C VAL A 76 15.48 0.84 -3.25
N GLU A 77 15.82 0.08 -2.21
CA GLU A 77 17.18 -0.45 -2.01
C GLU A 77 17.64 -1.31 -3.19
N ALA A 78 16.78 -2.19 -3.70
CA ALA A 78 17.10 -3.01 -4.86
C ALA A 78 17.32 -2.18 -6.13
N LEU A 79 16.53 -1.11 -6.33
CA LEU A 79 16.70 -0.20 -7.46
C LEU A 79 17.99 0.62 -7.34
N ILE A 80 18.30 1.16 -6.16
CA ILE A 80 19.56 1.87 -5.89
C ILE A 80 20.75 0.94 -6.09
N GLN A 81 20.67 -0.29 -5.58
CA GLN A 81 21.75 -1.27 -5.76
C GLN A 81 21.97 -1.62 -7.24
N LYS A 82 20.93 -1.58 -8.07
CA LYS A 82 21.01 -1.91 -9.49
C LYS A 82 21.40 -0.73 -10.38
N PHE A 83 20.95 0.48 -10.06
CA PHE A 83 21.06 1.66 -10.93
C PHE A 83 21.86 2.81 -10.31
N GLY A 84 22.18 2.76 -9.02
CA GLY A 84 22.77 3.86 -8.27
C GLY A 84 21.72 4.90 -7.84
N GLU A 85 22.22 5.98 -7.26
CA GLU A 85 21.42 7.19 -6.98
C GLU A 85 21.51 8.15 -8.19
N PRO A 86 20.46 8.90 -8.51
CA PRO A 86 20.53 9.89 -9.57
C PRO A 86 21.56 10.97 -9.20
N GLU A 87 22.55 11.21 -10.07
CA GLU A 87 23.39 12.40 -9.96
C GLU A 87 22.48 13.63 -9.99
N ASN A 88 22.59 14.50 -8.97
CA ASN A 88 21.81 15.72 -8.80
C ASN A 88 21.52 16.38 -10.17
N GLN A 89 20.28 16.26 -10.66
CA GLN A 89 19.81 16.92 -11.88
C GLN A 89 19.59 18.42 -11.56
N GLY A 90 20.66 19.09 -11.12
CA GLY A 90 20.71 20.52 -10.99
C GLY A 90 20.58 21.16 -12.37
N THR A 91 19.43 21.76 -12.62
CA THR A 91 19.23 22.84 -13.59
C THR A 91 19.71 22.57 -15.02
N LYS A 92 18.87 21.93 -15.84
CA LYS A 92 18.73 22.37 -17.24
C LYS A 92 17.40 23.10 -17.36
N LYS A 93 17.43 24.40 -17.11
CA LYS A 93 16.36 25.31 -17.54
C LYS A 93 16.34 25.33 -19.08
N PRO A 94 15.15 25.38 -19.71
CA PRO A 94 15.03 25.64 -21.14
C PRO A 94 15.53 27.05 -21.50
#